data_AF-J2Y6K4-F1
#
_entry.id   AF-J2Y6K4-F1
#
_cell.length_a   1.000
_cell.length_b   1.000
_cell.length_c   1.000
_cell.angle_alpha   90.00
_cell.angle_beta   90.00
_cell.angle_gamma   90.00
#
_symmetry.space_group_name_H-M   'P 1'
#
loop_
_entity.id
_entity.type
_entity.pdbx_description
1 polymer ?
#
loop_
_entity_poly.entity_id
_entity_poly.type
_entity_poly.pdbx_seq_one_letter_code
_entity_poly.pdbx_strand_id
1 'polypeptide(L)'
;MFFETNTSKTDWARLARQDDKDIDTSDVPELDEDFFRHAELRVPAKQTVTIRLDADVLAWFKAQGAGYQTRINQLLRQYMQAQQRDR
;
A
#
# COMPACT_ATOMS: atom_id res chain seq x y z
N MET A 1 -28.52 1.70 4.95
CA MET A 1 -27.11 1.45 4.58
C MET A 1 -26.40 2.79 4.71
N PHE A 2 -25.77 3.06 5.86
CA PHE A 2 -25.03 4.30 6.11
C PHE A 2 -23.58 4.06 5.66
N PHE A 3 -23.13 4.76 4.62
CA PHE A 3 -21.71 4.87 4.32
C PHE A 3 -21.19 6.02 5.18
N GLU A 4 -20.52 5.71 6.29
CA GLU A 4 -19.68 6.71 6.97
C GLU A 4 -18.57 7.11 6.00
N THR A 5 -18.70 8.28 5.39
CA THR A 5 -17.58 8.93 4.73
C THR A 5 -16.58 9.28 5.82
N ASN A 6 -15.50 8.49 5.92
CA ASN A 6 -14.40 8.69 6.85
C ASN A 6 -13.71 10.03 6.53
N THR A 7 -14.32 11.10 7.01
CA THR A 7 -13.93 12.46 6.72
C THR A 7 -12.78 12.74 7.67
N SER A 8 -11.58 12.85 7.11
CA SER A 8 -10.38 13.12 7.89
C SER A 8 -10.63 14.31 8.82
N LYS A 9 -10.28 14.16 10.11
CA LYS A 9 -10.32 15.26 11.09
C LYS A 9 -9.23 16.31 10.84
N THR A 10 -8.42 16.13 9.80
CA THR A 10 -7.36 17.05 9.40
C THR A 10 -7.94 18.34 8.83
N ASP A 11 -7.48 19.47 9.35
CA ASP A 11 -7.74 20.79 8.78
C ASP A 11 -6.87 21.02 7.53
N TRP A 12 -7.39 20.59 6.38
CA TRP A 12 -6.72 20.70 5.09
C TRP A 12 -6.53 22.15 4.63
N ALA A 13 -7.44 23.06 4.99
CA ALA A 13 -7.36 24.45 4.59
C ALA A 13 -6.26 25.20 5.34
N ARG A 14 -5.95 24.79 6.58
CA ARG A 14 -4.77 25.26 7.32
C ARG A 14 -3.47 24.75 6.69
N LEU A 15 -3.38 23.44 6.43
CA LEU A 15 -2.18 22.83 5.85
C LEU A 15 -1.85 23.38 4.46
N ALA A 16 -2.86 23.61 3.61
CA ALA A 16 -2.67 24.16 2.27
C ALA A 16 -2.14 25.62 2.26
N ARG A 17 -2.18 26.31 3.40
CA ARG A 17 -1.67 27.69 3.56
C ARG A 17 -0.40 27.76 4.40
N GLN A 18 0.08 26.64 4.94
CA GLN A 18 1.30 26.58 5.73
C GLN A 18 2.50 26.60 4.77
N ASP A 19 3.47 27.49 5.02
CA ASP A 19 4.73 27.48 4.28
C ASP A 19 5.60 26.30 4.73
N ASP A 20 6.37 25.71 3.81
CA ASP A 20 7.22 24.55 4.08
C ASP A 20 8.21 24.77 5.23
N LYS A 21 8.75 25.99 5.36
CA LYS A 21 9.68 26.38 6.44
C LYS A 21 9.07 26.30 7.85
N ASP A 22 7.74 26.34 7.95
CA ASP A 22 7.00 26.30 9.21
C ASP A 22 6.59 24.86 9.57
N ILE A 23 7.00 23.86 8.80
CA ILE A 23 6.79 22.44 9.10
C ILE A 23 7.85 22.00 10.11
N ASP A 24 7.39 21.54 11.28
CA ASP A 24 8.27 20.94 12.29
C ASP A 24 8.67 19.52 11.86
N THR A 25 9.97 19.33 11.60
CA THR A 25 10.57 18.03 11.25
C THR A 25 11.56 17.57 12.31
N SER A 26 11.49 18.10 13.53
CA SER A 26 12.44 17.78 14.61
C SER A 26 12.45 16.30 15.02
N ASP A 27 11.34 15.59 14.77
CA ASP A 27 11.17 14.16 15.02
C ASP A 27 11.67 13.26 13.87
N VAL A 28 11.82 13.82 12.66
CA VAL A 28 12.27 13.11 11.46
C VAL A 28 13.41 13.89 10.81
N PRO A 29 14.67 13.65 11.21
CA PRO A 29 15.81 14.35 10.64
C PRO A 29 15.94 14.07 9.13
N GLU A 30 16.54 15.01 8.40
CA GLU A 30 16.82 14.83 6.98
C GLU A 30 17.71 13.60 6.74
N LEU A 31 17.37 12.82 5.71
CA LEU A 31 18.14 11.65 5.32
C LEU A 31 19.30 12.10 4.44
N ASP A 32 20.53 11.86 4.89
CA ASP A 32 21.76 12.24 4.19
C ASP A 32 22.31 11.10 3.32
N GLU A 33 23.41 11.38 2.62
CA GLU A 33 24.09 10.37 1.80
C GLU A 33 24.61 9.19 2.65
N ASP A 34 25.02 9.41 3.90
CA ASP A 34 25.45 8.35 4.82
C ASP A 34 24.34 7.35 5.10
N PHE A 35 23.12 7.83 5.31
CA PHE A 35 21.94 6.98 5.46
C PHE A 35 21.76 6.09 4.22
N PHE A 36 21.76 6.68 3.03
CA PHE A 36 21.54 5.92 1.79
C PHE A 36 22.69 4.98 1.44
N ARG A 37 23.93 5.27 1.86
CA ARG A 37 25.07 4.35 1.69
C ARG A 37 24.89 3.03 2.43
N HIS A 38 24.14 3.01 3.52
CA HIS A 38 23.88 1.81 4.32
C HIS A 38 22.45 1.26 4.15
N ALA A 39 21.60 1.95 3.38
CA ALA A 39 20.23 1.55 3.18
C ALA A 39 20.15 0.27 2.33
N GLU A 40 19.43 -0.74 2.84
CA GLU A 40 19.14 -1.96 2.09
C GLU A 40 17.75 -1.85 1.44
N LEU A 41 17.72 -1.77 0.11
CA LEU A 41 16.45 -1.85 -0.63
C LEU A 41 15.91 -3.28 -0.58
N ARG A 42 14.89 -3.50 0.25
CA ARG A 42 14.17 -4.79 0.28
C ARG A 42 12.95 -4.76 -0.63
N VAL A 43 13.14 -5.18 -1.88
CA VAL A 43 12.02 -5.51 -2.76
C VAL A 43 11.65 -6.98 -2.52
N PRO A 44 10.42 -7.31 -2.06
CA PRO A 44 10.02 -8.69 -1.91
C PRO A 44 10.08 -9.38 -3.28
N ALA A 45 10.91 -10.42 -3.39
CA ALA A 45 11.06 -11.17 -4.62
C ALA A 45 9.72 -11.81 -5.01
N LYS A 46 9.22 -11.47 -6.21
CA LYS A 46 8.07 -12.15 -6.79
C LYS A 46 8.56 -13.42 -7.47
N GLN A 47 7.99 -14.56 -7.09
CA GLN A 47 8.25 -15.82 -7.77
C GLN A 47 7.17 -16.08 -8.82
N THR A 48 7.58 -16.37 -10.05
CA THR A 48 6.66 -16.79 -11.11
C THR A 48 6.26 -18.24 -10.86
N VAL A 49 4.98 -18.45 -10.55
CA VAL A 49 4.40 -19.78 -10.35
C VAL A 49 3.22 -19.97 -11.30
N THR A 50 3.02 -21.20 -11.77
CA THR A 50 1.83 -21.55 -12.56
C THR A 50 0.79 -22.13 -11.63
N ILE A 51 -0.34 -21.45 -11.48
CA ILE A 51 -1.49 -21.91 -10.70
C ILE A 51 -2.72 -22.05 -11.60
N ARG A 52 -3.61 -22.98 -11.25
CA ARG A 52 -4.92 -23.09 -11.90
C ARG A 52 -5.93 -22.30 -11.09
N LEU A 53 -6.73 -21.50 -11.79
CA LEU A 53 -7.85 -20.75 -11.24
C LEU A 53 -9.11 -21.13 -12.02
N ASP A 54 -10.25 -21.11 -11.34
CA ASP A 54 -11.54 -21.32 -12.01
C ASP A 54 -11.78 -20.23 -13.06
N ALA A 55 -12.45 -20.63 -14.15
CA ALA A 55 -12.61 -19.78 -15.32
C ALA A 55 -13.42 -18.51 -15.04
N ASP A 56 -14.44 -18.62 -14.19
CA ASP A 56 -15.29 -17.53 -13.73
C ASP A 56 -14.54 -16.54 -12.83
N VAL A 57 -13.73 -17.04 -11.90
CA VAL A 57 -12.86 -16.23 -11.04
C VAL A 57 -11.87 -15.43 -11.90
N LEU A 58 -11.23 -16.09 -12.87
CA LEU A 58 -10.30 -15.42 -13.77
C LEU A 58 -11.00 -14.37 -14.64
N ALA A 59 -12.19 -14.68 -15.15
CA ALA A 59 -12.98 -13.75 -15.95
C ALA A 59 -13.37 -12.51 -15.13
N TRP A 60 -13.81 -12.69 -13.89
CA TRP A 60 -14.15 -11.60 -12.98
C TRP A 60 -12.96 -10.67 -12.71
N PHE A 61 -11.78 -11.23 -12.43
CA PHE A 61 -10.57 -10.42 -12.22
C PHE A 61 -10.13 -9.68 -13.50
N LYS A 62 -10.24 -10.31 -14.67
CA LYS A 62 -9.93 -9.67 -15.95
C LYS A 62 -10.89 -8.54 -16.30
N ALA A 63 -12.18 -8.65 -15.93
CA ALA A 63 -13.18 -7.62 -16.16
C ALA A 63 -12.87 -6.30 -15.44
N GLN A 64 -12.04 -6.33 -14.40
CA GLN A 64 -11.58 -5.14 -13.66
C GLN A 64 -10.43 -4.40 -14.37
N GLY A 65 -10.02 -4.84 -15.56
CA GLY A 65 -9.01 -4.21 -16.39
C GLY A 65 -7.58 -4.63 -16.07
N ALA A 66 -6.63 -3.81 -16.53
CA ALA A 66 -5.20 -4.06 -16.37
C ALA A 66 -4.80 -4.25 -14.88
N GLY A 67 -3.79 -5.09 -14.64
CA GLY A 67 -3.30 -5.36 -13.28
C GLY A 67 -4.06 -6.45 -12.52
N TYR A 68 -4.90 -7.25 -13.19
CA TYR A 68 -5.66 -8.33 -12.53
C TYR A 68 -4.76 -9.33 -11.77
N GLN A 69 -3.56 -9.65 -12.29
CA GLN A 69 -2.60 -10.50 -11.59
C GLN A 69 -2.09 -9.87 -10.29
N THR A 70 -1.87 -8.55 -10.29
CA THR A 70 -1.48 -7.80 -9.09
C THR A 70 -2.59 -7.83 -8.05
N ARG A 71 -3.86 -7.69 -8.48
CA ARG A 71 -5.02 -7.80 -7.58
C ARG A 71 -5.16 -9.17 -6.95
N ILE A 72 -4.99 -10.24 -7.75
CA ILE A 72 -4.97 -11.63 -7.24
C ILE A 72 -3.90 -11.77 -6.16
N ASN A 73 -2.67 -11.32 -6.43
CA ASN A 73 -1.58 -11.40 -5.46
C ASN A 73 -1.84 -10.58 -4.19
N GLN A 74 -2.47 -9.40 -4.30
CA GLN A 74 -2.87 -8.59 -3.15
C GLN A 74 -3.90 -9.29 -2.27
N LEU A 75 -4.92 -9.91 -2.89
CA LEU A 75 -5.95 -10.65 -2.17
C LEU A 75 -5.35 -11.83 -1.40
N LEU A 76 -4.48 -12.62 -2.05
CA LEU A 76 -3.78 -13.73 -1.40
C LEU A 76 -2.91 -13.26 -0.22
N ARG A 77 -2.23 -12.12 -0.37
CA ARG A 77 -1.42 -11.53 0.70
C ARG A 77 -2.27 -11.10 1.90
N GLN A 78 -3.41 -10.45 1.66
CA GLN A 78 -4.32 -10.04 2.73
C GLN A 78 -4.86 -11.25 3.49
N TYR A 79 -5.28 -12.30 2.77
CA TYR A 79 -5.73 -13.54 3.38
C TYR A 79 -4.64 -14.19 4.25
N MET A 80 -3.41 -14.29 3.73
CA MET A 80 -2.26 -14.80 4.48
C MET A 80 -2.00 -14.00 5.77
N GLN A 81 -2.04 -12.67 5.69
CA GLN A 81 -1.81 -11.79 6.85
C GLN A 81 -2.91 -11.89 7.90
N ALA A 82 -4.18 -12.01 7.48
CA ALA A 82 -5.29 -12.23 8.39
C ALA A 82 -5.09 -13.55 9.15
N GLN A 83 -4.78 -14.64 8.44
CA GLN A 83 -4.57 -15.94 9.07
C GLN A 83 -3.37 -16.00 10.03
N GLN A 84 -2.33 -15.19 9.79
CA GLN A 84 -1.17 -15.09 10.68
C GLN A 84 -1.45 -14.31 11.97
N ARG A 85 -2.43 -13.40 11.97
CA ARG A 85 -2.82 -12.63 13.16
C ARG A 85 -3.67 -13.42 14.14
N ASP A 86 -4.40 -14.42 13.63
CA ASP A 86 -5.28 -15.29 14.43
C ASP A 86 -4.54 -16.50 15.03
N ARG A 87 -3.21 -16.56 14.87
CA ARG A 87 -2.32 -17.62 15.36
C ARG A 87 -1.38 -17.07 16.43
#